data_AF-A0A124C504-F1
#
_entry.id   AF-A0A124C504-F1
#
_cell.length_a   1.000
_cell.length_b   1.000
_cell.length_c   1.000
_cell.angle_alpha   90.00
_cell.angle_beta   90.00
_cell.angle_gamma   90.00
#
_symmetry.space_group_name_H-M   'P 1'
#
loop_
_entity.id
_entity.type
_entity.pdbx_description
1 polymer ?
#
loop_
_entity_poly.entity_id
_entity_poly.type
_entity_poly.pdbx_seq_one_letter_code
_entity_poly.pdbx_strand_id
1 'polypeptide(L)'
;MVCEMPAIRRGPMTAKERVPSLLDPAGELFTPTPSGRAALLGQARLDEIELEFRAQISAVADAGLTPTHLDFHCLADGGRDDIRDLAVALAAEYGLAVRVWLDPGLRLMRQRGLPVTDNDFLDSYSLEIAGKAARYVQMLRDLPSGLNEWAVHPGLGDEESQAVDDGWCVRRTDYEFLTSPQAREVLQQEDIAVIDYRTIQWVWSQKADP
;
A
#
# COMPACT_ATOMS: atom_id res chain seq x y z
N MET A 1 10.50 3.97 -1.48
CA MET A 1 11.52 3.89 -0.40
C MET A 1 12.25 2.54 -0.37
N VAL A 2 11.63 1.45 -0.83
CA VAL A 2 12.25 0.12 -0.88
C VAL A 2 12.11 -0.47 -2.29
N CYS A 3 12.91 -1.49 -2.60
CA CYS A 3 12.82 -2.29 -3.82
C CYS A 3 12.94 -3.78 -3.47
N GLU A 4 11.89 -4.56 -3.71
CA GLU A 4 11.82 -5.99 -3.45
C GLU A 4 12.42 -6.85 -4.56
N MET A 5 12.58 -6.29 -5.77
CA MET A 5 13.12 -6.98 -6.95
C MET A 5 14.43 -6.33 -7.41
N PRO A 6 15.60 -6.68 -6.84
CA PRO A 6 16.87 -6.06 -7.20
C PRO A 6 17.25 -6.19 -8.68
N ALA A 7 16.74 -7.24 -9.34
CA ALA A 7 16.93 -7.47 -10.78
C ALA A 7 16.22 -6.40 -11.63
N ILE A 8 15.11 -5.85 -11.13
CA ILE A 8 14.41 -4.71 -11.73
C ILE A 8 14.87 -3.47 -10.97
N ARG A 9 15.92 -2.81 -11.49
CA ARG A 9 16.49 -1.61 -10.87
C ARG A 9 15.50 -0.44 -10.86
N ARG A 10 14.61 -0.40 -9.87
CA ARG A 10 13.80 0.77 -9.55
C ARG A 10 14.55 1.64 -8.55
N GLY A 11 15.05 2.77 -9.03
CA GLY A 11 15.64 3.81 -8.18
C GLY A 11 14.57 4.78 -7.65
N PRO A 12 14.96 5.70 -6.75
CA PRO A 12 14.11 6.83 -6.38
C PRO A 12 13.75 7.68 -7.62
N MET A 13 12.61 8.38 -7.56
CA MET A 13 12.26 9.39 -8.57
C MET A 13 13.14 10.63 -8.46
N THR A 14 13.60 10.91 -7.24
CA THR A 14 14.55 12.00 -6.96
C THR A 14 15.98 11.56 -7.25
N ALA A 15 16.80 12.47 -7.77
CA ALA A 15 18.24 12.25 -7.94
C ALA A 15 18.88 11.74 -6.62
N LYS A 16 19.67 10.67 -6.71
CA LYS A 16 20.23 9.92 -5.57
C LYS A 16 21.00 10.81 -4.60
N GLU A 17 21.67 11.85 -5.09
CA GLU A 17 22.46 12.79 -4.30
C GLU A 17 21.61 13.69 -3.40
N ARG A 18 20.32 13.81 -3.69
CA ARG A 18 19.37 14.61 -2.90
C ARG A 18 18.60 13.79 -1.86
N VAL A 19 18.65 12.47 -1.95
CA VAL A 19 17.98 11.53 -1.04
C VAL A 19 18.91 10.43 -0.52
N PRO A 20 20.16 10.74 -0.11
CA PRO A 20 21.13 9.71 0.30
C PRO A 20 20.66 8.87 1.50
N SER A 21 19.80 9.40 2.36
CA SER A 21 19.25 8.66 3.51
C SER A 21 18.25 7.58 3.10
N LEU A 22 17.70 7.62 1.87
CA LEU A 22 16.80 6.59 1.36
C LEU A 22 17.54 5.43 0.67
N LEU A 23 18.87 5.52 0.60
CA LEU A 23 19.71 4.59 -0.15
C LEU A 23 20.60 3.75 0.77
N ASP A 24 20.83 2.52 0.35
CA ASP A 24 21.77 1.59 0.96
C ASP A 24 23.23 1.98 0.62
N PRO A 25 24.24 1.30 1.19
CA PRO A 25 25.65 1.60 0.90
C PRO A 25 26.07 1.41 -0.58
N ALA A 26 25.28 0.68 -1.39
CA ALA A 26 25.50 0.55 -2.82
C ALA A 26 24.85 1.68 -3.63
N GLY A 27 24.13 2.60 -2.96
CA GLY A 27 23.40 3.69 -3.58
C GLY A 27 22.08 3.26 -4.19
N GLU A 28 21.51 2.13 -3.78
CA GLU A 28 20.21 1.62 -4.25
C GLU A 28 19.16 1.70 -3.14
N LEU A 29 17.87 1.60 -3.50
CA LEU A 29 16.83 1.52 -2.48
C LEU A 29 16.98 0.23 -1.66
N PHE A 30 16.69 0.30 -0.36
CA PHE A 30 16.77 -0.86 0.52
C PHE A 30 15.83 -2.00 0.09
N THR A 31 16.27 -3.23 0.28
CA THR A 31 15.38 -4.39 0.18
C THR A 31 14.44 -4.46 1.39
N PRO A 32 13.16 -4.81 1.24
CA PRO A 32 12.17 -4.83 2.32
C PRO A 32 12.30 -6.06 3.25
N THR A 33 13.52 -6.51 3.50
CA THR A 33 13.81 -7.49 4.54
C THR A 33 13.69 -6.84 5.93
N PRO A 34 13.54 -7.61 7.03
CA PRO A 34 13.53 -7.03 8.38
C PRO A 34 14.76 -6.14 8.66
N SER A 35 15.94 -6.57 8.24
CA SER A 35 17.19 -5.80 8.40
C SER A 35 17.23 -4.58 7.48
N GLY A 36 16.82 -4.72 6.21
CA GLY A 36 16.78 -3.61 5.26
C GLY A 36 15.80 -2.52 5.68
N ARG A 37 14.61 -2.89 6.16
CA ARG A 37 13.63 -1.96 6.74
C ARG A 37 14.18 -1.27 7.98
N ALA A 38 14.79 -2.02 8.92
CA ALA A 38 15.37 -1.43 10.11
C ALA A 38 16.48 -0.42 9.78
N ALA A 39 17.33 -0.75 8.80
CA ALA A 39 18.38 0.15 8.32
C ALA A 39 17.80 1.42 7.69
N LEU A 40 16.86 1.27 6.74
CA LEU A 40 16.15 2.39 6.12
C LEU A 40 15.53 3.30 7.18
N LEU A 41 14.69 2.75 8.06
CA LEU A 41 13.95 3.54 9.05
C LEU A 41 14.87 4.21 10.08
N GLY A 42 16.03 3.60 10.36
CA GLY A 42 17.03 4.13 11.28
C GLY A 42 17.83 5.33 10.75
N GLN A 43 17.88 5.53 9.43
CA GLN A 43 18.62 6.64 8.82
C GLN A 43 17.74 7.62 8.02
N ALA A 44 16.56 7.17 7.56
CA ALA A 44 15.70 7.94 6.66
C ALA A 44 15.30 9.27 7.29
N ARG A 45 15.64 10.35 6.60
CA ARG A 45 15.35 11.72 7.02
C ARG A 45 14.02 12.17 6.42
N LEU A 46 13.21 12.85 7.22
CA LEU A 46 11.84 13.21 6.83
C LEU A 46 11.82 14.19 5.64
N ASP A 47 12.77 15.11 5.55
CA ASP A 47 12.89 16.07 4.43
C ASP A 47 13.21 15.38 3.09
N GLU A 48 14.03 14.33 3.12
CA GLU A 48 14.32 13.52 1.94
C GLU A 48 13.15 12.61 1.55
N ILE A 49 12.42 12.07 2.54
CA ILE A 49 11.17 11.31 2.31
C ILE A 49 10.13 12.19 1.64
N GLU A 50 9.93 13.42 2.15
CA GLU A 50 8.98 14.38 1.56
C GLU A 50 9.35 14.70 0.11
N LEU A 51 10.62 14.98 -0.15
CA LEU A 51 11.12 15.26 -1.48
C LEU A 51 10.82 14.10 -2.45
N GLU A 52 11.08 12.86 -2.01
CA GLU A 52 10.82 11.67 -2.81
C GLU A 52 9.32 11.39 -3.01
N PHE A 53 8.51 11.54 -1.97
CA PHE A 53 7.05 11.35 -2.07
C PHE A 53 6.43 12.35 -3.05
N ARG A 54 6.81 13.63 -2.98
CA ARG A 54 6.36 14.65 -3.93
C ARG A 54 6.77 14.32 -5.37
N ALA A 55 8.00 13.82 -5.57
CA ALA A 55 8.46 13.38 -6.88
C ALA A 55 7.64 12.20 -7.42
N GLN A 56 7.32 11.21 -6.58
CA GLN A 56 6.47 10.08 -6.96
C GLN A 56 5.04 10.50 -7.29
N ILE A 57 4.42 11.35 -6.47
CA ILE A 57 3.07 11.88 -6.72
C ILE A 57 3.04 12.66 -8.04
N SER A 58 4.04 13.52 -8.27
CA SER A 58 4.16 14.32 -9.50
C SER A 58 4.34 13.43 -10.72
N ALA A 59 5.16 12.37 -10.64
CA ALA A 59 5.36 11.44 -11.75
C ALA A 59 4.05 10.75 -12.19
N VAL A 60 3.16 10.43 -11.24
CA VAL A 60 1.83 9.87 -11.55
C VAL A 60 0.95 10.92 -12.24
N ALA A 61 0.94 12.15 -11.73
CA ALA A 61 0.16 13.26 -12.31
C ALA A 61 0.65 13.63 -13.73
N ASP A 62 1.96 13.69 -13.94
CA ASP A 62 2.61 13.98 -15.24
C ASP A 62 2.30 12.90 -16.29
N ALA A 63 2.05 11.67 -15.85
CA ALA A 63 1.56 10.59 -16.71
C ALA A 63 0.06 10.71 -17.06
N GLY A 64 -0.62 11.78 -16.62
CA GLY A 64 -2.04 12.04 -16.88
C GLY A 64 -2.99 11.22 -16.01
N LEU A 65 -2.51 10.63 -14.92
CA LEU A 65 -3.31 9.84 -13.99
C LEU A 65 -3.78 10.70 -12.82
N THR A 66 -4.97 10.40 -12.32
CA THR A 66 -5.56 11.07 -11.15
C THR A 66 -5.62 10.07 -9.99
N PRO A 67 -4.59 9.99 -9.13
CA PRO A 67 -4.62 9.09 -7.97
C PRO A 67 -5.73 9.51 -7.01
N THR A 68 -6.25 8.55 -6.25
CA THR A 68 -7.31 8.78 -5.25
C THR A 68 -6.79 8.70 -3.82
N HIS A 69 -5.67 8.00 -3.62
CA HIS A 69 -5.09 7.77 -2.31
C HIS A 69 -3.59 7.49 -2.41
N LEU A 70 -2.94 7.53 -1.25
CA LEU A 70 -1.56 7.12 -1.01
C LEU A 70 -1.55 5.85 -0.14
N ASP A 71 -0.58 4.98 -0.39
CA ASP A 71 -0.26 3.83 0.46
C ASP A 71 1.26 3.63 0.56
N PHE A 72 1.69 2.53 1.20
CA PHE A 72 3.09 2.26 1.45
C PHE A 72 3.49 0.89 0.91
N HIS A 73 4.32 0.90 -0.14
CA HIS A 73 4.91 -0.32 -0.70
C HIS A 73 5.66 -1.10 0.38
N CYS A 74 5.35 -2.39 0.51
CA CYS A 74 5.87 -3.29 1.56
C CYS A 74 5.76 -2.74 3.00
N LEU A 75 4.82 -1.83 3.26
CA LEU A 75 4.66 -1.11 4.54
C LEU A 75 5.99 -0.48 5.00
N ALA A 76 6.72 0.09 4.04
CA ALA A 76 8.06 0.65 4.26
C ALA A 76 8.08 1.90 5.15
N ASP A 77 6.92 2.49 5.46
CA ASP A 77 6.78 3.50 6.52
C ASP A 77 7.10 2.94 7.91
N GLY A 78 6.98 1.62 8.07
CA GLY A 78 7.39 0.90 9.29
C GLY A 78 6.63 1.33 10.54
N GLY A 79 5.49 2.00 10.38
CA GLY A 79 4.73 2.55 11.49
C GLY A 79 5.32 3.79 12.14
N ARG A 80 6.28 4.47 11.49
CA ARG A 80 6.79 5.76 11.97
C ARG A 80 5.70 6.82 11.88
N ASP A 81 5.36 7.41 13.03
CA ASP A 81 4.32 8.45 13.13
C ASP A 81 4.63 9.68 12.25
N ASP A 82 5.89 10.08 12.15
CA ASP A 82 6.30 11.25 11.35
C ASP A 82 6.14 11.02 9.85
N ILE A 83 6.42 9.81 9.35
CA ILE A 83 6.18 9.42 7.95
C ILE A 83 4.67 9.38 7.65
N ARG A 84 3.86 8.81 8.54
CA ARG A 84 2.40 8.84 8.41
C ARG A 84 1.88 10.28 8.35
N ASP A 85 2.30 11.12 9.30
CA ASP A 85 1.80 12.49 9.40
C ASP A 85 2.20 13.32 8.18
N LEU A 86 3.41 13.10 7.64
CA LEU A 86 3.84 13.65 6.36
C LEU A 86 2.93 13.17 5.21
N ALA A 87 2.65 11.86 5.10
CA ALA A 87 1.77 11.34 4.06
C ALA A 87 0.35 11.93 4.15
N VAL A 88 -0.19 12.12 5.36
CA VAL A 88 -1.48 12.78 5.60
C VAL A 88 -1.44 14.25 5.18
N ALA A 89 -0.35 14.98 5.48
CA ALA A 89 -0.18 16.37 5.06
C ALA A 89 -0.12 16.50 3.54
N LEU A 90 0.64 15.62 2.87
CA LEU A 90 0.69 15.59 1.41
C LEU A 90 -0.68 15.21 0.82
N ALA A 91 -1.38 14.25 1.40
CA ALA A 91 -2.71 13.89 0.92
C ALA A 91 -3.70 15.06 1.02
N ALA A 92 -3.65 15.85 2.09
CA ALA A 92 -4.42 17.08 2.19
C ALA A 92 -4.06 18.08 1.07
N GLU A 93 -2.77 18.28 0.81
CA GLU A 93 -2.27 19.20 -0.24
C GLU A 93 -2.69 18.77 -1.66
N TYR A 94 -2.62 17.47 -1.96
CA TYR A 94 -2.92 16.92 -3.28
C TYR A 94 -4.37 16.44 -3.44
N GLY A 95 -5.22 16.61 -2.41
CA GLY A 95 -6.62 16.17 -2.44
C GLY A 95 -6.80 14.65 -2.50
N LEU A 96 -5.96 13.90 -1.80
CA LEU A 96 -5.92 12.43 -1.76
C LEU A 96 -6.38 11.90 -0.38
N ALA A 97 -6.70 10.61 -0.31
CA ALA A 97 -6.77 9.87 0.96
C ALA A 97 -5.44 9.17 1.28
N VAL A 98 -5.30 8.58 2.48
CA VAL A 98 -4.14 7.76 2.85
C VAL A 98 -4.60 6.46 3.49
N ARG A 99 -4.00 5.33 3.09
CA ARG A 99 -4.10 4.08 3.86
C ARG A 99 -3.38 4.25 5.19
N VAL A 100 -4.13 4.08 6.28
CA VAL A 100 -3.58 4.03 7.64
C VAL A 100 -3.86 2.64 8.20
N TRP A 101 -2.82 1.93 8.61
CA TRP A 101 -2.91 0.50 8.90
C TRP A 101 -2.59 0.13 10.36
N LEU A 102 -2.08 1.09 11.14
CA LEU A 102 -1.78 0.91 12.56
C LEU A 102 -2.78 1.63 13.46
N ASP A 103 -3.11 0.95 14.54
CA ASP A 103 -4.09 1.32 15.56
C ASP A 103 -4.00 2.76 16.10
N PRO A 104 -2.81 3.29 16.46
CA PRO A 104 -2.69 4.68 16.89
C PRO A 104 -3.10 5.68 15.80
N GLY A 105 -2.69 5.42 14.55
CA GLY A 105 -3.06 6.24 13.40
C GLY A 105 -4.54 6.15 13.08
N LEU A 106 -5.12 4.95 13.13
CA LEU A 106 -6.56 4.73 12.91
C LEU A 106 -7.40 5.55 13.91
N ARG A 107 -7.06 5.50 15.20
CA ARG A 107 -7.73 6.30 16.23
C ARG A 107 -7.61 7.80 15.98
N LEU A 108 -6.43 8.27 15.59
CA LEU A 108 -6.20 9.69 15.30
C LEU A 108 -7.02 10.18 14.10
N MET A 109 -7.08 9.40 13.00
CA MET A 109 -7.88 9.76 11.83
C MET A 109 -9.37 9.80 12.15
N ARG A 110 -9.88 8.81 12.90
CA ARG A 110 -11.28 8.79 13.37
C ARG A 110 -11.62 10.03 14.21
N GLN A 111 -10.73 10.45 15.11
CA GLN A 111 -10.92 11.67 15.90
C GLN A 111 -10.98 12.94 15.03
N ARG A 112 -10.26 12.95 13.90
CA ARG A 112 -10.31 14.03 12.90
C ARG A 112 -11.51 13.92 11.94
N GLY A 113 -12.35 12.88 12.09
CA GLY A 113 -13.48 12.63 11.19
C GLY A 113 -13.05 12.16 9.79
N LEU A 114 -11.83 11.64 9.66
CA LEU A 114 -11.31 11.08 8.42
C LEU A 114 -11.60 9.58 8.37
N PRO A 115 -12.33 9.07 7.36
CA PRO A 115 -12.64 7.65 7.26
C PRO A 115 -11.37 6.82 7.04
N VAL A 116 -11.25 5.75 7.81
CA VAL A 116 -10.18 4.75 7.76
C VAL A 116 -10.82 3.38 7.97
N THR A 117 -10.09 2.29 7.76
CA THR A 117 -10.62 0.94 7.97
C THR A 117 -11.10 0.77 9.41
N ASP A 118 -12.19 0.02 9.57
CA ASP A 118 -12.79 -0.30 10.87
C ASP A 118 -12.10 -1.49 11.54
N ASN A 119 -11.58 -2.41 10.72
CA ASN A 119 -11.00 -3.67 11.15
C ASN A 119 -9.57 -3.85 10.63
N ASP A 120 -8.93 -4.92 11.08
CA ASP A 120 -7.58 -5.29 10.66
C ASP A 120 -7.49 -5.44 9.14
N PHE A 121 -6.41 -4.88 8.61
CA PHE A 121 -6.08 -4.94 7.21
C PHE A 121 -5.50 -6.31 6.84
N LEU A 122 -5.94 -6.86 5.70
CA LEU A 122 -5.36 -8.08 5.14
C LEU A 122 -4.18 -7.75 4.22
N ASP A 123 -3.05 -8.42 4.41
CA ASP A 123 -2.00 -8.54 3.40
C ASP A 123 -1.98 -9.98 2.83
N SER A 124 -2.25 -10.12 1.54
CA SER A 124 -2.28 -11.43 0.88
C SER A 124 -0.92 -12.13 0.79
N TYR A 125 0.20 -11.42 0.94
CA TYR A 125 1.53 -12.04 1.04
C TYR A 125 1.73 -12.81 2.34
N SER A 126 0.93 -12.53 3.37
CA SER A 126 0.97 -13.23 4.65
C SER A 126 0.15 -14.53 4.66
N LEU A 127 -0.51 -14.87 3.55
CA LEU A 127 -1.33 -16.07 3.43
C LEU A 127 -0.57 -17.21 2.74
N GLU A 128 -0.69 -18.41 3.30
CA GLU A 128 -0.22 -19.64 2.68
C GLU A 128 -0.85 -19.86 1.29
N ILE A 129 -0.03 -20.26 0.32
CA ILE A 129 -0.49 -20.55 -1.05
C ILE A 129 -1.43 -21.76 -1.06
N ALA A 130 -1.08 -22.81 -0.32
CA ALA A 130 -1.89 -24.02 -0.26
C ALA A 130 -3.24 -23.72 0.42
N GLY A 131 -4.34 -23.89 -0.33
CA GLY A 131 -5.69 -23.64 0.18
C GLY A 131 -6.09 -22.16 0.25
N LYS A 132 -5.30 -21.25 -0.32
CA LYS A 132 -5.53 -19.79 -0.28
C LYS A 132 -6.93 -19.37 -0.73
N ALA A 133 -7.45 -19.96 -1.82
CA ALA A 133 -8.79 -19.68 -2.32
C ALA A 133 -9.89 -20.02 -1.29
N ALA A 134 -9.80 -21.19 -0.64
CA ALA A 134 -10.75 -21.56 0.41
C ALA A 134 -10.61 -20.64 1.63
N ARG A 135 -9.38 -20.24 1.97
CA ARG A 135 -9.13 -19.26 3.03
C ARG A 135 -9.79 -17.92 2.71
N TYR A 136 -9.68 -17.42 1.49
CA TYR A 136 -10.35 -16.17 1.08
C TYR A 136 -11.87 -16.25 1.21
N VAL A 137 -12.49 -17.35 0.76
CA VAL A 137 -13.94 -17.55 0.95
C VAL A 137 -14.31 -17.48 2.43
N GLN A 138 -13.56 -18.17 3.28
CA GLN A 138 -13.81 -18.13 4.73
C GLN A 138 -13.64 -16.71 5.29
N MET A 139 -12.61 -15.98 4.87
CA MET A 139 -12.38 -14.60 5.31
C MET A 139 -13.47 -13.63 4.86
N LEU A 140 -14.07 -13.82 3.68
CA LEU A 140 -15.21 -13.02 3.22
C LEU A 140 -16.47 -13.33 4.04
N ARG A 141 -16.72 -14.60 4.36
CA ARG A 141 -17.84 -15.01 5.23
C ARG A 141 -17.72 -14.51 6.65
N ASP A 142 -16.51 -14.47 7.17
CA ASP A 142 -16.21 -14.00 8.52
C ASP A 142 -15.94 -12.49 8.56
N LEU A 143 -16.12 -11.77 7.43
CA LEU A 143 -15.73 -10.36 7.33
C LEU A 143 -16.58 -9.52 8.30
N PRO A 144 -15.97 -8.85 9.29
CA PRO A 144 -16.71 -8.02 10.22
C PRO A 144 -17.37 -6.83 9.51
N SER A 145 -18.53 -6.40 10.01
CA SER A 145 -19.21 -5.21 9.51
C SER A 145 -18.31 -3.97 9.63
N GLY A 146 -18.35 -3.10 8.61
CA GLY A 146 -17.57 -1.86 8.55
C GLY A 146 -16.77 -1.73 7.27
N LEU A 147 -15.97 -0.67 7.20
CA LEU A 147 -15.01 -0.43 6.13
C LEU A 147 -13.80 -1.36 6.31
N ASN A 148 -13.63 -2.32 5.41
CA ASN A 148 -12.52 -3.26 5.42
C ASN A 148 -11.61 -3.00 4.21
N GLU A 149 -10.32 -3.29 4.35
CA GLU A 149 -9.36 -3.20 3.25
C GLU A 149 -8.48 -4.45 3.17
N TRP A 150 -8.37 -4.99 1.97
CA TRP A 150 -7.48 -6.09 1.65
C TRP A 150 -6.42 -5.61 0.66
N ALA A 151 -5.14 -5.56 1.06
CA ALA A 151 -4.05 -5.51 0.08
C ALA A 151 -3.87 -6.89 -0.53
N VAL A 152 -4.23 -6.95 -1.79
CA VAL A 152 -4.05 -8.11 -2.63
C VAL A 152 -3.09 -7.78 -3.75
N HIS A 153 -2.42 -8.79 -4.29
CA HIS A 153 -1.30 -8.61 -5.19
C HIS A 153 -1.50 -9.39 -6.49
N PRO A 154 -2.64 -9.26 -7.19
CA PRO A 154 -2.92 -10.06 -8.38
C PRO A 154 -1.85 -9.84 -9.47
N GLY A 155 -1.36 -10.94 -10.04
CA GLY A 155 -0.43 -10.95 -11.17
C GLY A 155 -0.63 -12.19 -12.04
N LEU A 156 -0.31 -12.07 -13.33
CA LEU A 156 -0.59 -13.14 -14.30
C LEU A 156 0.28 -14.38 -14.09
N GLY A 157 1.46 -14.26 -13.47
CA GLY A 157 2.39 -15.38 -13.28
C GLY A 157 2.92 -15.95 -14.59
N ASP A 158 3.06 -15.11 -15.61
CA ASP A 158 3.69 -15.44 -16.90
C ASP A 158 5.22 -15.63 -16.78
N GLU A 159 5.86 -16.05 -17.86
CA GLU A 159 7.30 -16.31 -17.89
C GLU A 159 8.13 -15.09 -17.48
N GLU A 160 7.67 -13.88 -17.81
CA GLU A 160 8.36 -12.63 -17.45
C GLU A 160 8.33 -12.40 -15.93
N SER A 161 7.15 -12.49 -15.30
CA SER A 161 7.04 -12.33 -13.84
C SER A 161 7.77 -13.43 -13.08
N GLN A 162 7.73 -14.68 -13.56
CA GLN A 162 8.48 -15.79 -12.95
C GLN A 162 10.01 -15.58 -12.98
N ALA A 163 10.53 -14.83 -13.95
CA ALA A 163 11.96 -14.58 -14.08
C ALA A 163 12.51 -13.54 -13.08
N VAL A 164 11.64 -12.71 -12.49
CA VAL A 164 12.06 -11.50 -11.74
C VAL A 164 11.41 -11.37 -10.36
N ASP A 165 10.33 -12.11 -10.09
CA ASP A 165 9.55 -12.04 -8.85
C ASP A 165 9.46 -13.40 -8.16
N ASP A 166 10.22 -13.59 -7.08
CA ASP A 166 10.14 -14.80 -6.25
C ASP A 166 8.74 -15.01 -5.63
N GLY A 167 7.93 -13.96 -5.56
CA GLY A 167 6.56 -13.96 -5.06
C GLY A 167 5.50 -14.29 -6.11
N TRP A 168 5.85 -14.66 -7.35
CA TRP A 168 4.90 -14.80 -8.45
C TRP A 168 3.75 -15.79 -8.14
N CYS A 169 4.00 -16.86 -7.37
CA CYS A 169 2.98 -17.82 -6.97
C CYS A 169 1.88 -17.17 -6.10
N VAL A 170 2.26 -16.27 -5.19
CA VAL A 170 1.31 -15.51 -4.35
C VAL A 170 0.45 -14.64 -5.26
N ARG A 171 1.08 -13.94 -6.21
CA ARG A 171 0.38 -13.05 -7.14
C ARG A 171 -0.57 -13.78 -8.08
N ARG A 172 -0.14 -14.93 -8.58
CA ARG A 172 -0.93 -15.80 -9.44
C ARG A 172 -2.18 -16.31 -8.73
N THR A 173 -2.02 -16.79 -7.51
CA THR A 173 -3.15 -17.31 -6.73
C THR A 173 -4.12 -16.21 -6.28
N ASP A 174 -3.64 -14.99 -6.04
CA ASP A 174 -4.50 -13.82 -5.85
C ASP A 174 -5.31 -13.52 -7.12
N TYR A 175 -4.64 -13.44 -8.27
CA TYR A 175 -5.31 -13.18 -9.54
C TYR A 175 -6.40 -14.21 -9.84
N GLU A 176 -6.10 -15.50 -9.67
CA GLU A 176 -7.05 -16.58 -9.93
C GLU A 176 -8.28 -16.49 -9.04
N PHE A 177 -8.13 -16.22 -7.75
CA PHE A 177 -9.27 -16.09 -6.86
C PHE A 177 -10.08 -14.83 -7.15
N LEU A 178 -9.43 -13.66 -7.21
CA LEU A 178 -10.09 -12.35 -7.33
C LEU A 178 -10.85 -12.17 -8.65
N THR A 179 -10.44 -12.88 -9.70
CA THR A 179 -11.12 -12.88 -11.01
C THR A 179 -12.09 -14.05 -11.20
N SER A 180 -12.25 -14.92 -10.19
CA SER A 180 -13.12 -16.09 -10.27
C SER A 180 -14.61 -15.77 -10.10
N PRO A 181 -15.50 -16.64 -10.63
CA PRO A 181 -16.92 -16.60 -10.28
C PRO A 181 -17.16 -16.80 -8.78
N GLN A 182 -16.35 -17.63 -8.11
CA GLN A 182 -16.50 -17.94 -6.69
C GLN A 182 -16.35 -16.68 -5.81
N ALA A 183 -15.38 -15.82 -6.10
CA ALA A 183 -15.21 -14.56 -5.38
C ALA A 183 -16.44 -13.65 -5.53
N ARG A 184 -17.01 -13.58 -6.74
CA ARG A 184 -18.24 -12.82 -6.99
C ARG A 184 -19.45 -13.40 -6.24
N GLU A 185 -19.59 -14.72 -6.24
CA GLU A 185 -20.68 -15.42 -5.57
C GLU A 185 -20.66 -15.21 -4.05
N VAL A 186 -19.49 -15.33 -3.41
CA VAL A 186 -19.39 -15.11 -1.96
C VAL A 186 -19.63 -13.64 -1.60
N LEU A 187 -19.12 -12.67 -2.39
CA LEU A 187 -19.42 -11.25 -2.17
C LEU A 187 -20.93 -10.97 -2.22
N GLN A 188 -21.65 -11.61 -3.16
CA GLN A 188 -23.11 -11.47 -3.28
C GLN A 188 -23.87 -12.17 -2.14
N GLN A 189 -23.42 -13.35 -1.72
CA GLN A 189 -24.05 -14.12 -0.64
C GLN A 189 -23.92 -13.42 0.72
N GLU A 190 -22.77 -12.79 0.96
CA GLU A 190 -22.45 -12.10 2.21
C GLU A 190 -22.81 -10.60 2.17
N ASP A 191 -23.48 -10.13 1.11
CA ASP A 191 -23.89 -8.72 0.91
C ASP A 191 -22.72 -7.72 1.06
N ILE A 192 -21.54 -8.08 0.54
CA ILE A 192 -20.33 -7.26 0.61
C ILE A 192 -20.27 -6.33 -0.59
N ALA A 193 -20.34 -5.03 -0.32
CA ALA A 193 -20.13 -3.99 -1.33
C ALA A 193 -18.64 -3.70 -1.53
N VAL A 194 -18.13 -3.98 -2.74
CA VAL A 194 -16.78 -3.57 -3.14
C VAL A 194 -16.81 -2.13 -3.64
N ILE A 195 -16.03 -1.27 -3.00
CA ILE A 195 -15.87 0.15 -3.37
C ILE A 195 -14.43 0.44 -3.77
N ASP A 196 -14.23 1.56 -4.46
CA ASP A 196 -12.91 2.16 -4.64
C ASP A 196 -12.70 3.34 -3.67
N TYR A 197 -11.49 3.90 -3.71
CA TYR A 197 -11.08 4.99 -2.81
C TYR A 197 -11.71 6.35 -3.13
N ARG A 198 -12.44 6.55 -4.23
CA ARG A 198 -12.99 7.88 -4.59
C ARG A 198 -13.93 8.42 -3.53
N THR A 199 -14.75 7.55 -2.94
CA THR A 199 -15.66 7.94 -1.85
C THR A 199 -14.87 8.38 -0.62
N ILE A 200 -13.79 7.67 -0.29
CA ILE A 200 -12.92 7.98 0.86
C ILE A 200 -12.18 9.31 0.60
N GLN A 201 -11.56 9.44 -0.58
CA GLN A 201 -10.88 10.65 -1.05
C GLN A 201 -11.80 11.88 -0.99
N TRP A 202 -13.05 11.74 -1.41
CA TRP A 202 -14.00 12.84 -1.35
C TRP A 202 -14.18 13.32 0.09
N VAL A 203 -14.39 12.43 1.07
CA VAL A 203 -14.53 12.84 2.48
C VAL A 203 -13.23 13.46 3.01
N TRP A 204 -12.07 12.90 2.66
CA TRP A 204 -10.77 13.44 3.09
C TRP A 204 -10.52 14.85 2.55
N SER A 205 -10.80 15.09 1.27
CA SER A 205 -10.58 16.41 0.65
C SER A 205 -11.51 17.49 1.18
N GLN A 206 -12.73 17.15 1.60
CA GLN A 206 -13.66 18.11 2.24
C GLN A 206 -13.23 18.53 3.66
N LYS A 207 -12.33 17.77 4.29
CA LYS A 207 -11.87 17.98 5.67
C LYS A 207 -10.44 18.51 5.75
N ALA A 208 -9.77 18.63 4.61
CA ALA A 208 -8.41 19.14 4.47
C ALA A 208 -8.30 20.68 4.51
N ASP A 209 -9.44 21.39 4.47
CA ASP A 209 -9.51 22.85 4.58
C ASP A 209 -9.68 23.27 6.05
N PRO A 210 -8.76 24.06 6.64
CA PRO A 210 -8.98 24.73 7.92
C PRO A 210 -9.93 25.93 7.85
#